data_AF-A0AAD7ALE7-F1
#
_entry.id   AF-A0AAD7ALE7-F1
#
_cell.length_a   1.000
_cell.length_b   1.000
_cell.length_c   1.000
_cell.angle_alpha   90.00
_cell.angle_beta   90.00
_cell.angle_gamma   90.00
#
_symmetry.space_group_name_H-M   'P 1'
#
loop_
_entity.id
_entity.type
_entity.pdbx_description
1 polymer ?
#
loop_
_entity_poly.entity_id
_entity_poly.type
_entity_poly.pdbx_seq_one_letter_code
_entity_poly.pdbx_strand_id
1 'polypeptide(L)'
;MMHIVPVLSTLLTASAVWGHPNLEHRAIPQVYEACINANDIALTFDDGPYIYLRSISDQFSAAGAKATFFMNGNNWDCILTPLEVAY
;
A
#
# COMPACT_ATOMS: atom_id res chain seq x y z
N MET A 1 -23.59 -8.09 67.28
CA MET A 1 -24.12 -7.45 66.06
C MET A 1 -22.97 -7.32 65.09
N MET A 2 -23.04 -8.06 63.99
CA MET A 2 -21.96 -8.32 63.03
C MET A 2 -21.87 -7.16 62.03
N HIS A 3 -20.77 -6.42 62.01
CA HIS A 3 -20.46 -5.46 60.95
C HIS A 3 -19.33 -6.02 60.09
N ILE A 4 -19.72 -6.60 58.97
CA ILE A 4 -18.85 -7.04 57.88
C ILE A 4 -18.39 -5.78 57.14
N VAL A 5 -17.09 -5.49 57.18
CA VAL A 5 -16.46 -4.45 56.33
C VAL A 5 -16.12 -5.10 55.00
N PRO A 6 -16.71 -4.70 53.86
CA PRO A 6 -16.28 -5.23 52.57
C PRO A 6 -14.98 -4.53 52.19
N VAL A 7 -13.88 -5.29 52.14
CA VAL A 7 -12.62 -4.82 51.54
C VAL A 7 -12.85 -4.73 50.04
N LEU A 8 -13.06 -3.51 49.57
CA LEU A 8 -13.18 -3.12 48.17
C LEU A 8 -11.84 -3.36 47.47
N SER A 9 -11.66 -4.53 46.86
CA SER A 9 -10.52 -4.84 45.98
C SER A 9 -10.95 -4.70 44.53
N THR A 10 -11.03 -3.46 44.05
CA THR A 10 -11.20 -3.17 42.63
C THR A 10 -9.83 -3.25 41.95
N LEU A 11 -9.63 -4.30 41.14
CA LEU A 11 -8.48 -4.43 40.25
C LEU A 11 -8.39 -3.19 39.35
N LEU A 12 -7.28 -2.45 39.44
CA LEU A 12 -6.89 -1.45 38.47
C LEU A 12 -6.59 -2.17 37.15
N THR A 13 -7.51 -2.14 36.18
CA THR A 13 -7.18 -2.49 34.81
C THR A 13 -6.29 -1.37 34.26
N ALA A 14 -4.99 -1.61 34.18
CA ALA A 14 -4.09 -0.76 33.42
C ALA A 14 -4.48 -0.86 31.94
N SER A 15 -5.34 0.04 31.47
CA SER A 15 -5.53 0.25 30.05
C SER A 15 -4.21 0.78 29.49
N ALA A 16 -3.48 -0.07 28.76
CA ALA A 16 -2.38 0.38 27.92
C ALA A 16 -2.97 1.33 26.87
N VAL A 17 -2.83 2.63 27.11
CA VAL A 17 -3.03 3.64 26.07
C VAL A 17 -1.90 3.42 25.08
N TRP A 18 -2.20 2.75 23.98
CA TRP A 18 -1.31 2.72 22.83
C TRP A 18 -1.20 4.16 22.34
N GLY A 19 -0.11 4.84 22.70
CA GLY A 19 0.23 6.11 22.10
C GLY A 19 0.40 5.86 20.61
N HIS A 20 -0.52 6.38 19.79
CA HIS A 20 -0.30 6.39 18.36
C HIS A 20 0.97 7.21 18.11
N PRO A 21 1.94 6.71 17.33
CA PRO A 21 3.10 7.51 16.98
C PRO A 21 2.58 8.82 16.39
N ASN A 22 3.16 9.95 16.84
CA ASN A 22 2.92 11.22 16.17
C ASN A 22 3.23 11.00 14.70
N LEU A 23 2.22 11.13 13.83
CA LEU A 23 2.43 11.10 12.39
C LEU A 23 3.30 12.32 12.07
N GLU A 24 4.61 12.10 11.99
CA GLU A 24 5.53 13.13 11.57
C GLU A 24 5.11 13.61 10.18
N HIS A 25 5.17 14.92 9.97
CA HIS A 25 4.90 15.50 8.67
C HIS A 25 5.89 14.88 7.68
N ARG A 26 5.38 14.09 6.72
CA ARG A 26 6.25 13.49 5.69
C ARG A 26 6.98 14.61 4.97
N ALA A 27 8.29 14.41 4.75
CA ALA A 27 9.07 15.31 3.92
C ALA A 27 8.37 15.54 2.56
N ILE A 28 8.53 16.73 2.00
CA ILE A 28 7.97 17.05 0.68
C ILE A 28 8.51 16.04 -0.33
N PRO A 29 7.64 15.35 -1.09
CA PRO A 29 8.08 14.36 -2.05
C PRO A 29 8.96 15.03 -3.12
N GLN A 30 10.05 14.37 -3.48
CA GLN A 30 10.85 14.75 -4.63
C GLN A 30 10.13 14.28 -5.90
N VAL A 31 10.05 15.15 -6.91
CA VAL A 31 9.49 14.84 -8.22
C VAL A 31 10.62 14.42 -9.15
N TYR A 32 10.46 13.29 -9.83
CA TYR A 32 11.41 12.77 -10.80
C TYR A 32 10.79 12.82 -12.19
N GLU A 33 11.45 13.53 -13.10
CA GLU A 33 10.94 13.75 -14.47
C GLU A 33 11.83 13.12 -15.56
N ALA A 34 12.99 12.56 -15.18
CA ALA A 34 13.97 12.01 -16.12
C ALA A 34 14.76 10.82 -15.54
N CYS A 35 15.23 9.95 -16.43
CA CYS A 35 16.19 8.91 -16.10
C CYS A 35 17.57 9.53 -15.77
N ILE A 36 18.34 8.87 -14.89
CA ILE A 36 19.66 9.36 -14.47
C ILE A 36 20.76 9.08 -15.49
N ASN A 37 20.63 8.01 -16.28
CA ASN A 37 21.63 7.64 -17.27
C ASN A 37 21.22 8.15 -18.65
N ALA A 38 22.21 8.55 -19.44
CA ALA A 38 21.98 8.92 -20.83
C ALA A 38 21.48 7.72 -21.65
N ASN A 39 20.54 7.97 -22.56
CA ASN A 39 19.92 6.98 -23.45
C ASN A 39 19.03 5.93 -22.75
N ASP A 40 18.78 6.05 -21.45
CA ASP A 40 17.72 5.27 -20.79
C ASP A 40 16.34 5.87 -21.10
N ILE A 41 15.35 5.00 -21.25
CA ILE A 41 13.94 5.35 -21.27
C ILE A 41 13.19 4.45 -20.30
N ALA A 42 12.29 5.03 -19.51
CA ALA A 42 11.40 4.32 -18.61
C ALA A 42 9.96 4.51 -19.07
N LEU A 43 9.35 3.48 -19.66
CA LEU A 43 7.93 3.49 -20.01
C LEU A 43 7.10 3.10 -18.78
N THR A 44 6.19 3.97 -18.40
CA THR A 44 5.32 3.83 -17.24
C THR A 44 3.86 3.80 -17.64
N PHE A 45 3.06 3.01 -16.94
CA PHE A 45 1.61 2.90 -17.15
C PHE A 45 0.89 3.06 -15.81
N ASP A 46 -0.08 3.96 -15.77
CA ASP A 46 -0.79 4.34 -14.55
C ASP A 46 -2.19 3.70 -14.51
N ASP A 47 -2.82 3.77 -13.35
CA ASP A 47 -4.25 3.49 -13.12
C ASP A 47 -4.71 2.03 -13.26
N GLY A 48 -3.79 1.09 -13.45
CA GLY A 48 -4.10 -0.34 -13.51
C GLY A 48 -4.53 -0.96 -12.17
N PRO A 49 -4.98 -2.23 -12.17
CA PRO A 49 -5.14 -3.10 -13.33
C PRO A 49 -6.38 -2.75 -14.16
N TYR A 50 -6.33 -3.10 -15.43
CA TYR A 50 -7.48 -3.11 -16.34
C TYR A 50 -7.20 -4.08 -17.50
N ILE A 51 -8.18 -4.26 -18.39
CA ILE A 51 -8.21 -5.37 -19.36
C ILE A 51 -7.01 -5.45 -20.30
N TYR A 52 -6.28 -4.34 -20.48
CA TYR A 52 -5.11 -4.27 -21.35
C TYR A 52 -3.79 -4.62 -20.67
N LEU A 53 -3.75 -4.68 -19.34
CA LEU A 53 -2.52 -4.82 -18.55
C LEU A 53 -1.65 -5.99 -19.04
N ARG A 54 -2.24 -7.19 -19.16
CA ARG A 54 -1.51 -8.39 -19.60
C ARG A 54 -0.98 -8.24 -21.02
N SER A 55 -1.81 -7.79 -21.95
CA SER A 55 -1.38 -7.61 -23.34
C SER A 55 -0.22 -6.62 -23.49
N ILE A 56 -0.18 -5.57 -22.67
CA ILE A 56 0.94 -4.61 -22.64
C ILE A 56 2.17 -5.28 -22.04
N SER A 57 2.05 -5.93 -20.87
CA SER A 57 3.15 -6.65 -20.22
C SER A 57 3.79 -7.72 -21.11
N ASP A 58 2.97 -8.48 -21.83
CA ASP A 58 3.42 -9.54 -22.73
C ASP A 58 4.23 -8.97 -23.91
N GLN A 59 3.86 -7.80 -24.43
CA GLN A 59 4.62 -7.14 -25.49
C GLN A 59 6.03 -6.74 -25.02
N PHE A 60 6.15 -6.19 -23.80
CA PHE A 60 7.48 -5.88 -23.22
C PHE A 60 8.30 -7.14 -22.99
N SER A 61 7.67 -8.18 -22.43
CA SER A 61 8.33 -9.47 -22.18
C SER A 61 8.83 -10.11 -23.48
N ALA A 62 8.01 -10.10 -24.54
CA ALA A 62 8.36 -10.62 -25.85
C ALA A 62 9.49 -9.82 -26.53
N ALA A 63 9.58 -8.52 -26.25
CA ALA A 63 10.67 -7.66 -26.72
C ALA A 63 11.97 -7.78 -25.89
N GLY A 64 11.97 -8.58 -24.82
CA GLY A 64 13.10 -8.64 -23.87
C GLY A 64 13.30 -7.34 -23.08
N ALA A 65 12.25 -6.52 -22.97
CA ALA A 65 12.25 -5.22 -22.33
C ALA A 65 11.46 -5.26 -21.00
N LYS A 66 11.48 -4.13 -20.28
CA LYS A 66 10.74 -3.95 -19.02
C LYS A 66 9.93 -2.66 -19.08
N ALA A 67 8.82 -2.65 -18.34
CA ALA A 67 8.00 -1.46 -18.08
C ALA A 67 7.66 -1.40 -16.59
N THR A 68 7.22 -0.22 -16.13
CA THR A 68 6.75 -0.01 -14.75
C THR A 68 5.25 0.27 -14.77
N PHE A 69 4.51 -0.38 -13.88
CA PHE A 69 3.07 -0.19 -13.75
C PHE A 69 2.75 0.38 -12.36
N PHE A 70 2.15 1.56 -12.31
CA PHE A 70 1.67 2.18 -11.08
C PHE A 70 0.20 1.81 -10.89
N MET A 71 -0.04 0.88 -9.96
CA MET A 71 -1.37 0.29 -9.75
C MET A 71 -2.17 1.01 -8.67
N ASN A 72 -3.47 1.03 -8.85
CA ASN A 72 -4.45 1.40 -7.83
C ASN A 72 -4.96 0.14 -7.12
N GLY A 73 -5.48 0.32 -5.90
CA GLY A 73 -6.18 -0.76 -5.20
C GLY A 73 -7.52 -1.11 -5.84
N ASN A 74 -8.32 -0.09 -6.14
CA ASN A 74 -9.62 -0.20 -6.79
C ASN A 74 -9.89 1.10 -7.58
N ASN A 75 -9.84 1.03 -8.91
CA ASN A 75 -10.14 2.16 -9.79
C ASN A 75 -10.93 1.66 -11.01
N TRP A 76 -10.26 1.42 -12.14
CA TRP A 76 -10.86 0.80 -13.32
C TRP A 76 -11.19 -0.67 -13.11
N ASP A 77 -10.39 -1.34 -12.28
CA ASP A 77 -10.69 -2.64 -11.67
C ASP A 77 -10.06 -2.69 -10.26
N CYS A 78 -10.39 -3.73 -9.50
CA CYS A 78 -9.81 -4.04 -8.20
C CYS A 78 -8.64 -5.02 -8.36
N ILE A 79 -7.53 -4.75 -7.68
CA ILE A 79 -6.35 -5.64 -7.69
C ILE A 79 -6.63 -7.02 -7.07
N LEU A 80 -7.76 -7.19 -6.40
CA LEU A 80 -8.18 -8.47 -5.82
C LEU A 80 -9.22 -9.20 -6.68
N THR A 81 -9.60 -8.64 -7.83
CA THR A 81 -10.50 -9.31 -8.77
C THR A 81 -9.81 -10.60 -9.28
N PRO A 82 -10.37 -11.80 -9.01
CA PRO A 82 -9.67 -13.08 -9.25
C PRO A 82 -9.36 -13.44 -10.71
N LEU A 83 -9.65 -12.57 -11.67
CA LEU A 83 -9.54 -12.87 -13.11
C LEU A 83 -8.49 -12.01 -13.84
N GLU A 84 -7.95 -10.96 -13.21
CA GLU A 84 -7.10 -9.97 -13.91
C GLU A 84 -5.61 -10.05 -13.50
N VAL A 85 -5.31 -10.50 -12.27
CA VAL A 85 -3.95 -10.77 -11.75
C VAL A 85 -3.76 -12.28 -11.51
N ALA A 86 -3.99 -13.08 -12.55
CA ALA A 86 -3.45 -14.43 -12.55
C ALA A 86 -1.94 -14.33 -12.77
N TYR A 87 -1.20 -14.46 -11.67
CA TYR A 87 0.25 -14.68 -11.62
C TYR A 87 0.65 -15.95 -12.36
#